data_AF-A0A9N9YT94-F1
#
_entry.id   AF-A0A9N9YT94-F1
#
_cell.length_a   1.000
_cell.length_b   1.000
_cell.length_c   1.000
_cell.angle_alpha   90.00
_cell.angle_beta   90.00
_cell.angle_gamma   90.00
#
_symmetry.space_group_name_H-M   'P 1'
#
loop_
_entity.id
_entity.type
_entity.pdbx_description
1 polymer ?
#
loop_
_entity_poly.entity_id
_entity_poly.type
_entity_poly.pdbx_seq_one_letter_code
_entity_poly.pdbx_strand_id
1 'polypeptide(L)'
;MLRLFLLGLLATADALLLPSPEGPYQVGLKIHAMTDHSRVDPYSPADNRHPRRLLTSIFWPVAKSCSHKEVAYLPPATAAWYGTQVSGLGLPNNTFSDMKLDVCDVAKPVKKCRNGTHQRFPLAIFSSGAGNSRLMYSLMAMSLASEGYVVVTVDHPYDADLVEFPDGMIIKSANISEDTESLKKLTQVRAADLSYVVSDLKRTSSLPAGVRESIDFSKLVAYGHSLGGASAASVIKADSQFLGGVDLDGRLVDPVLSEGIEEPFLLLGRPNHRQEDDTWVQFWKSLRGPKAELALNGTLHGSYTDMPRLFDALNLPAEAKAQAASLIGAIDGERLGKILTSTLSSFFSLVLGGSSEEFSNMIKTFAEVSVINEEL
;
A
#
# COMPACT_ATOMS: atom_id res chain seq x y z
N MET A 1 43.17 42.52 21.01
CA MET A 1 41.73 42.18 21.06
C MET A 1 41.47 41.08 20.04
N LEU A 2 41.32 39.84 20.51
CA LEU A 2 41.22 38.63 19.70
C LEU A 2 39.76 38.45 19.24
N ARG A 3 39.54 38.40 17.92
CA ARG A 3 38.23 38.12 17.30
C ARG A 3 37.95 36.61 17.40
N LEU A 4 36.93 36.22 18.17
CA LEU A 4 36.37 34.86 18.09
C LEU A 4 35.52 34.75 16.82
N PHE A 5 35.98 33.95 15.86
CA PHE A 5 35.12 33.37 14.83
C PHE A 5 34.50 32.09 15.41
N LEU A 6 33.20 32.12 15.70
CA LEU A 6 32.45 30.89 15.93
C LEU A 6 32.08 30.33 14.55
N LEU A 7 32.82 29.32 14.07
CA LEU A 7 32.38 28.52 12.93
C LEU A 7 31.12 27.76 13.35
N GLY A 8 29.99 28.08 12.73
CA GLY A 8 28.81 27.22 12.78
C GLY A 8 29.13 25.91 12.04
N LEU A 9 29.14 24.80 12.77
CA LEU A 9 29.04 23.49 12.15
C LEU A 9 27.65 23.38 11.52
N LEU A 10 27.58 23.57 10.20
CA LEU A 10 26.48 23.03 9.41
C LEU A 10 26.60 21.51 9.50
N ALA A 11 25.82 20.90 10.40
CA ALA A 11 25.56 19.47 10.31
C ALA A 11 24.81 19.26 8.98
N THR A 12 25.49 18.72 7.98
CA THR A 12 24.83 18.14 6.82
C THR A 12 24.11 16.91 7.33
N ALA A 13 22.80 17.01 7.57
CA ALA A 13 21.98 15.82 7.72
C ALA A 13 22.05 15.09 6.37
N ASP A 14 22.82 14.01 6.31
CA ASP A 14 22.83 13.14 5.13
C ASP A 14 21.42 12.57 4.98
N ALA A 15 20.90 12.62 3.74
CA ALA A 15 19.60 12.05 3.43
C ALA A 15 19.58 10.55 3.76
N LEU A 16 18.52 10.08 4.39
CA LEU A 16 18.36 8.66 4.74
C LEU A 16 17.75 7.93 3.54
N LEU A 17 18.59 7.21 2.80
CA LEU A 17 18.14 6.37 1.70
C LEU A 17 17.52 5.08 2.25
N LEU A 18 16.23 4.86 1.96
CA LEU A 18 15.52 3.66 2.36
C LEU A 18 15.98 2.45 1.52
N PRO A 19 15.98 1.23 2.09
CA PRO A 19 16.49 0.06 1.38
C PRO A 19 15.69 -0.24 0.11
N SER A 20 16.41 -0.51 -0.98
CA SER A 20 15.83 -0.99 -2.22
C SER A 20 15.32 -2.43 -2.09
N PRO A 21 14.29 -2.82 -2.86
CA PRO A 21 13.83 -4.21 -2.87
C PRO A 21 14.85 -5.14 -3.56
N GLU A 22 14.82 -6.42 -3.18
CA GLU A 22 15.83 -7.43 -3.61
C GLU A 22 15.40 -8.25 -4.85
N GLY A 23 14.20 -7.99 -5.39
CA GLY A 23 13.61 -8.79 -6.47
C GLY A 23 14.36 -8.73 -7.82
N PRO A 24 13.95 -9.55 -8.79
CA PRO A 24 14.61 -9.62 -10.11
C PRO A 24 14.47 -8.35 -10.96
N TYR A 25 13.53 -7.46 -10.65
CA TYR A 25 13.34 -6.21 -11.37
C TYR A 25 13.72 -5.00 -10.52
N GLN A 26 14.19 -3.96 -11.19
CA GLN A 26 14.26 -2.63 -10.58
C GLN A 26 12.87 -1.97 -10.63
N VAL A 27 12.67 -0.88 -9.89
CA VAL A 27 11.32 -0.30 -9.75
C VAL A 27 11.27 1.12 -10.30
N GLY A 28 10.35 1.36 -11.23
CA GLY A 28 9.95 2.70 -11.64
C GLY A 28 8.88 3.26 -10.71
N LEU A 29 8.83 4.59 -10.56
CA LEU A 29 7.77 5.29 -9.80
C LEU A 29 7.17 6.43 -10.63
N LYS A 30 5.84 6.53 -10.59
CA LYS A 30 5.07 7.64 -11.16
C LYS A 30 3.95 8.01 -10.20
N ILE A 31 3.95 9.27 -9.76
CA ILE A 31 2.78 9.88 -9.13
C ILE A 31 1.81 10.28 -10.24
N HIS A 32 0.56 9.83 -10.13
CA HIS A 32 -0.49 10.07 -11.12
C HIS A 32 -1.74 10.59 -10.43
N ALA A 33 -2.14 11.82 -10.79
CA ALA A 33 -3.32 12.48 -10.27
C ALA A 33 -4.44 12.37 -11.30
N MET A 34 -5.66 12.12 -10.84
CA MET A 34 -6.83 11.93 -11.70
C MET A 34 -8.08 12.54 -11.07
N THR A 35 -9.06 12.86 -11.92
CA THR A 35 -10.34 13.42 -11.50
C THR A 35 -11.47 12.67 -12.18
N ASP A 36 -12.28 12.00 -11.39
CA ASP A 36 -13.50 11.35 -11.86
C ASP A 36 -14.63 12.38 -11.99
N HIS A 37 -14.81 12.89 -13.20
CA HIS A 37 -15.85 13.85 -13.52
C HIS A 37 -17.27 13.27 -13.48
N SER A 38 -17.43 11.95 -13.36
CA SER A 38 -18.74 11.30 -13.27
C SER A 38 -19.29 11.26 -11.84
N ARG A 39 -18.43 11.43 -10.83
CA ARG A 39 -18.80 11.40 -9.42
C ARG A 39 -18.51 12.74 -8.77
N VAL A 40 -19.52 13.33 -8.13
CA VAL A 40 -19.27 14.40 -7.15
C VAL A 40 -18.65 13.76 -5.92
N ASP A 41 -17.61 14.36 -5.36
CA ASP A 41 -16.96 13.84 -4.17
C ASP A 41 -17.97 13.78 -3.00
N PRO A 42 -18.19 12.59 -2.40
CA PRO A 42 -19.21 12.38 -1.38
C PRO A 42 -18.87 13.02 -0.03
N TYR A 43 -17.62 13.44 0.18
CA TYR A 43 -17.11 14.03 1.42
C TYR A 43 -16.63 15.48 1.22
N SER A 44 -16.65 16.00 -0.01
CA SER A 44 -16.39 17.42 -0.25
C SER A 44 -17.33 18.34 0.55
N PRO A 45 -16.82 19.46 1.10
CA PRO A 45 -17.63 20.44 1.82
C PRO A 45 -18.82 20.94 1.00
N ALA A 46 -19.94 21.24 1.68
CA ALA A 46 -21.17 21.67 1.02
C ALA A 46 -21.03 22.96 0.21
N ASP A 47 -20.16 23.87 0.65
CA ASP A 47 -19.83 25.15 0.02
C ASP A 47 -18.74 25.04 -1.06
N ASN A 48 -18.11 23.86 -1.21
CA ASN A 48 -17.07 23.61 -2.20
C ASN A 48 -17.19 22.19 -2.78
N ARG A 49 -18.36 21.87 -3.33
CA ARG A 49 -18.60 20.58 -4.01
C ARG A 49 -17.78 20.52 -5.30
N HIS A 50 -17.05 19.44 -5.47
CA HIS A 50 -16.24 19.22 -6.68
C HIS A 50 -16.26 17.74 -7.09
N PRO A 51 -15.81 17.42 -8.32
CA PRO A 51 -15.64 16.04 -8.75
C PRO A 51 -14.64 15.26 -7.87
N ARG A 52 -14.80 13.93 -7.80
CA ARG A 52 -13.94 13.06 -6.99
C ARG A 52 -12.51 13.05 -7.55
N ARG A 53 -11.58 13.67 -6.81
CA ARG A 53 -10.14 13.63 -7.11
C ARG A 53 -9.52 12.40 -6.47
N LEU A 54 -8.55 11.80 -7.12
CA LEU A 54 -7.75 10.68 -6.59
C LEU A 54 -6.28 10.91 -6.91
N LEU A 55 -5.43 10.36 -6.06
CA LEU A 55 -3.98 10.44 -6.22
C LEU A 55 -3.38 9.05 -6.03
N THR A 56 -2.54 8.61 -6.96
CA THR A 56 -1.94 7.28 -6.92
C THR A 56 -0.43 7.35 -7.05
N SER A 57 0.25 6.35 -6.47
CA SER A 57 1.64 6.03 -6.78
C SER A 57 1.67 4.73 -7.56
N ILE A 58 2.24 4.76 -8.75
CA ILE A 58 2.37 3.60 -9.64
C ILE A 58 3.82 3.13 -9.57
N PHE A 59 4.01 1.90 -9.09
CA PHE A 59 5.27 1.19 -9.06
C PHE A 59 5.23 0.08 -10.11
N TRP A 60 6.26 -0.04 -10.94
CA TRP A 60 6.27 -1.09 -11.97
C TRP A 60 7.66 -1.68 -12.19
N PRO A 61 7.73 -2.92 -12.72
CA PRO A 61 8.99 -3.60 -12.96
C PRO A 61 9.74 -2.95 -14.13
N VAL A 62 11.03 -2.69 -13.93
CA VAL A 62 11.97 -2.13 -14.90
C VAL A 62 13.20 -3.04 -14.99
N ALA A 63 13.80 -3.11 -16.18
CA ALA A 63 15.02 -3.88 -16.39
C ALA A 63 16.16 -3.43 -15.44
N LYS A 64 17.00 -4.39 -15.01
CA LYS A 64 18.11 -4.14 -14.06
C LYS A 64 19.14 -3.09 -14.48
N SER A 65 19.19 -2.72 -15.76
CA SER A 65 20.16 -1.77 -16.32
C SER A 65 19.68 -0.31 -16.31
N CYS A 66 18.65 0.03 -15.52
CA CYS A 66 18.14 1.41 -15.46
C CYS A 66 19.15 2.37 -14.80
N SER A 67 19.06 3.66 -15.12
CA SER A 67 19.70 4.70 -14.30
C SER A 67 18.83 5.00 -13.10
N HIS A 68 19.44 5.28 -11.96
CA HIS A 68 18.76 5.50 -10.69
C HIS A 68 18.61 6.99 -10.36
N LYS A 69 17.60 7.32 -9.56
CA LYS A 69 17.44 8.63 -8.93
C LYS A 69 16.80 8.47 -7.56
N GLU A 70 17.19 9.36 -6.66
CA GLU A 70 16.55 9.47 -5.37
C GLU A 70 15.33 10.38 -5.46
N VAL A 71 14.24 9.99 -4.81
CA VAL A 71 13.01 10.78 -4.67
C VAL A 71 12.61 10.83 -3.21
N ALA A 72 12.00 11.93 -2.77
CA ALA A 72 11.51 12.03 -1.40
C ALA A 72 10.48 10.92 -1.11
N TYR A 73 10.57 10.29 0.07
CA TYR A 73 9.60 9.28 0.51
C TYR A 73 8.22 9.89 0.74
N LEU A 74 8.17 11.04 1.44
CA LEU A 74 6.97 11.84 1.65
C LEU A 74 7.17 13.25 1.08
N PRO A 75 6.14 13.86 0.47
CA PRO A 75 6.18 15.28 0.14
C PRO A 75 6.11 16.14 1.43
N PRO A 76 6.52 17.42 1.39
CA PRO A 76 6.82 18.18 2.60
C PRO A 76 5.68 18.31 3.61
N ALA A 77 4.44 18.55 3.18
CA ALA A 77 3.31 18.71 4.09
C ALA A 77 2.91 17.35 4.70
N THR A 78 2.97 16.28 3.92
CA THR A 78 2.75 14.92 4.41
C THR A 78 3.86 14.48 5.38
N ALA A 79 5.13 14.80 5.09
CA ALA A 79 6.26 14.51 5.97
C ALA A 79 6.12 15.21 7.33
N ALA A 80 5.75 16.48 7.32
CA ALA A 80 5.49 17.25 8.53
C ALA A 80 4.34 16.66 9.36
N TRP A 81 3.24 16.24 8.69
CA TRP A 81 2.12 15.59 9.37
C TRP A 81 2.53 14.28 10.03
N TYR A 82 3.16 13.36 9.31
CA TYR A 82 3.61 12.10 9.92
C TYR A 82 4.67 12.31 11.00
N GLY A 83 5.50 13.34 10.87
CA GLY A 83 6.45 13.74 11.89
C GLY A 83 5.80 14.08 13.23
N THR A 84 4.62 14.73 13.24
CA THR A 84 3.90 14.98 14.49
C THR A 84 3.34 13.71 15.11
N GLN A 85 3.04 12.68 14.31
CA GLN A 85 2.50 11.42 14.82
C GLN A 85 3.53 10.61 15.60
N VAL A 86 4.82 10.77 15.27
CA VAL A 86 5.92 10.08 15.96
C VAL A 86 6.57 10.90 17.07
N SER A 87 6.12 12.13 17.31
CA SER A 87 6.65 12.96 18.40
C SER A 87 6.39 12.33 19.78
N GLY A 88 5.30 11.57 19.91
CA GLY A 88 5.00 10.79 21.11
C GLY A 88 6.04 9.72 21.42
N LEU A 89 6.82 9.27 20.43
CA LEU A 89 7.94 8.34 20.58
C LEU A 89 9.26 9.05 20.93
N GLY A 90 9.21 10.37 21.18
CA GLY A 90 10.39 11.22 21.41
C GLY A 90 11.17 11.55 20.12
N LEU A 91 10.58 11.33 18.95
CA LEU A 91 11.22 11.60 17.66
C LEU A 91 10.95 13.03 17.17
N PRO A 92 11.90 13.67 16.48
CA PRO A 92 11.69 15.01 15.91
C PRO A 92 10.56 15.06 14.87
N ASN A 93 9.84 16.19 14.80
CA ASN A 93 8.77 16.37 13.80
C ASN A 93 9.27 16.37 12.34
N ASN A 94 10.58 16.44 12.11
CA ASN A 94 11.18 16.33 10.78
C ASN A 94 11.74 14.92 10.49
N THR A 95 11.49 13.91 11.33
CA THR A 95 12.02 12.54 11.20
C THR A 95 11.89 11.96 9.79
N PHE A 96 10.79 12.21 9.09
CA PHE A 96 10.54 11.65 7.75
C PHE A 96 10.97 12.58 6.60
N SER A 97 11.43 13.81 6.89
CA SER A 97 11.67 14.84 5.86
C SER A 97 12.86 14.51 4.96
N ASP A 98 13.87 13.83 5.51
CA ASP A 98 15.12 13.52 4.80
C ASP A 98 15.13 12.10 4.24
N MET A 99 14.03 11.35 4.37
CA MET A 99 13.91 9.99 3.85
C MET A 99 13.68 10.00 2.35
N LYS A 100 14.40 9.12 1.65
CA LYS A 100 14.34 9.01 0.20
C LYS A 100 14.16 7.56 -0.24
N LEU A 101 13.50 7.38 -1.37
CA LEU A 101 13.43 6.14 -2.11
C LEU A 101 14.44 6.19 -3.27
N ASP A 102 15.10 5.07 -3.53
CA ASP A 102 15.86 4.87 -4.77
C ASP A 102 14.95 4.22 -5.82
N VAL A 103 14.80 4.87 -6.98
CA VAL A 103 13.93 4.40 -8.07
C VAL A 103 14.60 4.57 -9.43
N CYS A 104 14.18 3.79 -10.41
CA CYS A 104 14.60 3.99 -11.79
C CYS A 104 14.16 5.36 -12.32
N ASP A 105 15.10 6.07 -12.94
CA ASP A 105 14.81 7.26 -13.72
C ASP A 105 14.24 6.91 -15.10
N VAL A 106 12.93 6.77 -15.12
CA VAL A 106 12.13 6.43 -16.31
C VAL A 106 11.74 7.65 -17.16
N ALA A 107 12.31 8.83 -16.87
CA ALA A 107 12.18 9.99 -17.76
C ALA A 107 12.96 9.80 -19.08
N LYS A 108 13.90 8.85 -19.10
CA LYS A 108 14.63 8.46 -20.31
C LYS A 108 13.90 7.30 -20.99
N PRO A 109 13.67 7.34 -22.32
CA PRO A 109 12.99 6.26 -23.01
C PRO A 109 13.70 4.94 -22.75
N VAL A 110 13.00 3.96 -22.18
CA VAL A 110 13.48 2.57 -22.11
C VAL A 110 13.64 2.10 -23.55
N LYS A 111 14.84 1.63 -23.92
CA LYS A 111 15.08 1.05 -25.25
C LYS A 111 14.02 -0.03 -25.49
N LYS A 112 13.28 0.06 -26.61
CA LYS A 112 12.29 -0.94 -27.02
C LYS A 112 12.86 -2.35 -26.82
N CYS A 113 12.11 -3.24 -26.17
CA CYS A 113 12.46 -4.65 -26.11
C CYS A 113 12.66 -5.18 -27.53
N ARG A 114 13.78 -5.88 -27.75
CA ARG A 114 14.32 -6.27 -29.06
C ARG A 114 13.34 -7.09 -29.93
N ASN A 115 12.29 -7.66 -29.34
CA ASN A 115 11.35 -8.58 -29.99
C ASN A 115 9.91 -8.07 -30.13
N GLY A 116 9.63 -6.78 -29.87
CA GLY A 116 8.30 -6.20 -30.14
C GLY A 116 7.16 -6.65 -29.21
N THR A 117 7.37 -7.65 -28.35
CA THR A 117 6.47 -7.97 -27.22
C THR A 117 6.96 -7.22 -25.98
N HIS A 118 6.16 -6.29 -25.48
CA HIS A 118 6.37 -5.73 -24.15
C HIS A 118 5.99 -6.82 -23.16
N GLN A 119 6.89 -7.15 -22.23
CA GLN A 119 6.54 -8.00 -21.10
C GLN A 119 5.43 -7.30 -20.32
N ARG A 120 4.31 -8.00 -20.15
CA ARG A 120 3.17 -7.50 -19.38
C ARG A 120 3.15 -8.16 -18.01
N PHE A 121 2.75 -7.38 -17.02
CA PHE A 121 2.71 -7.77 -15.63
C PHE A 121 1.29 -7.59 -15.09
N PRO A 122 0.84 -8.48 -14.20
CA PRO A 122 -0.43 -8.30 -13.49
C PRO A 122 -0.47 -6.98 -12.71
N LEU A 123 -1.68 -6.46 -12.53
CA LEU A 123 -1.94 -5.23 -11.77
C LEU A 123 -2.43 -5.57 -10.36
N ALA A 124 -1.69 -5.14 -9.35
CA ALA A 124 -2.11 -5.16 -7.95
C ALA A 124 -2.52 -3.75 -7.52
N ILE A 125 -3.80 -3.54 -7.23
CA ILE A 125 -4.28 -2.25 -6.71
C ILE A 125 -4.36 -2.30 -5.19
N PHE A 126 -3.80 -1.30 -4.53
CA PHE A 126 -3.70 -1.20 -3.08
C PHE A 126 -4.54 -0.06 -2.52
N SER A 127 -5.39 -0.35 -1.54
CA SER A 127 -6.11 0.64 -0.74
C SER A 127 -5.47 0.78 0.66
N SER A 128 -5.21 2.01 1.09
CA SER A 128 -4.60 2.31 2.39
C SER A 128 -5.52 2.02 3.58
N GLY A 129 -5.00 2.10 4.80
CA GLY A 129 -5.85 2.14 6.01
C GLY A 129 -6.66 3.43 6.10
N ALA A 130 -7.67 3.46 6.97
CA ALA A 130 -8.37 4.71 7.30
C ALA A 130 -7.37 5.75 7.83
N GLY A 131 -7.47 7.00 7.39
CA GLY A 131 -6.55 8.09 7.79
C GLY A 131 -5.14 7.99 7.19
N ASN A 132 -4.66 6.81 6.79
CA ASN A 132 -3.33 6.64 6.25
C ASN A 132 -3.20 7.10 4.78
N SER A 133 -2.08 7.74 4.47
CA SER A 133 -1.67 8.00 3.10
C SER A 133 -1.19 6.73 2.41
N ARG A 134 -1.46 6.62 1.11
CA ARG A 134 -0.91 5.63 0.18
C ARG A 134 0.62 5.52 0.21
N LEU A 135 1.30 6.58 0.67
CA LEU A 135 2.75 6.67 0.70
C LEU A 135 3.36 5.83 1.82
N MET A 136 2.61 5.59 2.91
CA MET A 136 3.02 4.74 4.04
C MET A 136 3.04 3.24 3.74
N TYR A 137 3.01 2.88 2.45
CA TYR A 137 3.00 1.52 1.92
C TYR A 137 3.89 1.39 0.68
N SER A 138 4.74 2.39 0.42
CA SER A 138 5.57 2.45 -0.77
C SER A 138 6.64 1.36 -0.76
N LEU A 139 7.23 1.02 0.39
CA LEU A 139 8.24 -0.03 0.45
C LEU A 139 7.63 -1.41 0.16
N MET A 140 6.44 -1.69 0.71
CA MET A 140 5.69 -2.90 0.37
C MET A 140 5.35 -2.97 -1.13
N ALA A 141 4.88 -1.85 -1.70
CA ALA A 141 4.54 -1.76 -3.12
C ALA A 141 5.78 -1.92 -4.03
N MET A 142 6.92 -1.35 -3.63
CA MET A 142 8.19 -1.51 -4.35
C MET A 142 8.67 -2.96 -4.32
N SER A 143 8.57 -3.65 -3.19
CA SER A 143 8.94 -5.08 -3.10
C SER A 143 8.11 -5.93 -4.04
N LEU A 144 6.78 -5.77 -4.05
CA LEU A 144 5.91 -6.47 -4.99
C LEU A 144 6.19 -6.09 -6.45
N ALA A 145 6.48 -4.82 -6.73
CA ALA A 145 6.86 -4.40 -8.08
C ALA A 145 8.18 -5.04 -8.54
N SER A 146 9.15 -5.22 -7.63
CA SER A 146 10.40 -5.90 -7.92
C SER A 146 10.23 -7.39 -8.24
N GLU A 147 9.10 -8.00 -7.82
CA GLU A 147 8.72 -9.40 -8.10
C GLU A 147 7.90 -9.56 -9.40
N GLY A 148 7.66 -8.47 -10.15
CA GLY A 148 6.97 -8.55 -11.44
C GLY A 148 5.48 -8.25 -11.38
N TYR A 149 5.06 -7.36 -10.48
CA TYR A 149 3.71 -6.79 -10.45
C TYR A 149 3.75 -5.31 -10.82
N VAL A 150 2.74 -4.79 -11.51
CA VAL A 150 2.48 -3.33 -11.45
C VAL A 150 1.64 -3.09 -10.21
N VAL A 151 2.13 -2.26 -9.31
CA VAL A 151 1.47 -1.96 -8.04
C VAL A 151 1.00 -0.52 -8.02
N VAL A 152 -0.27 -0.30 -7.68
CA VAL A 152 -0.85 1.04 -7.63
C VAL A 152 -1.42 1.29 -6.24
N THR A 153 -0.76 2.14 -5.45
CA THR A 153 -1.30 2.58 -4.16
C THR A 153 -2.19 3.81 -4.36
N VAL A 154 -3.33 3.86 -3.64
CA VAL A 154 -4.38 4.86 -3.85
C VAL A 154 -4.60 5.66 -2.57
N ASP A 155 -4.52 7.00 -2.67
CA ASP A 155 -5.07 7.89 -1.65
C ASP A 155 -6.56 8.11 -1.94
N HIS A 156 -7.35 8.06 -0.87
CA HIS A 156 -8.76 8.42 -0.88
C HIS A 156 -8.92 9.78 -0.18
N PRO A 157 -9.02 10.91 -0.90
CA PRO A 157 -9.13 12.22 -0.27
C PRO A 157 -10.35 12.32 0.64
N TYR A 158 -10.24 13.15 1.68
CA TYR A 158 -11.18 13.27 2.82
C TYR A 158 -11.24 12.06 3.76
N ASP A 159 -10.67 10.93 3.40
CA ASP A 159 -10.49 9.80 4.31
C ASP A 159 -9.07 9.82 4.88
N ALA A 160 -8.05 9.84 4.00
CA ALA A 160 -6.69 10.07 4.42
C ALA A 160 -6.55 11.42 5.15
N ASP A 161 -5.79 11.44 6.24
CA ASP A 161 -5.60 12.61 7.11
C ASP A 161 -5.10 13.82 6.33
N LEU A 162 -4.21 13.56 5.36
CA LEU A 162 -3.64 14.56 4.48
C LEU A 162 -3.24 13.94 3.14
N VAL A 163 -3.76 14.50 2.05
CA VAL A 163 -3.34 14.22 0.68
C VAL A 163 -2.76 15.48 0.06
N GLU A 164 -1.48 15.45 -0.28
CA GLU A 164 -0.75 16.53 -0.97
C GLU A 164 -0.67 16.23 -2.47
N PHE A 165 -1.41 17.00 -3.27
CA PHE A 165 -1.44 16.86 -4.73
C PHE A 165 -0.26 17.59 -5.38
N PRO A 166 0.22 17.11 -6.56
CA PRO A 166 1.31 17.77 -7.30
C PRO A 166 1.02 19.21 -7.76
N ASP A 167 -0.24 19.63 -7.81
CA ASP A 167 -0.65 21.00 -8.12
C ASP A 167 -0.61 21.94 -6.89
N GLY A 168 -0.15 21.43 -5.73
CA GLY A 168 -0.07 22.16 -4.47
C GLY A 168 -1.37 22.12 -3.65
N MET A 169 -2.44 21.49 -4.14
CA MET A 169 -3.66 21.32 -3.35
C MET A 169 -3.44 20.33 -2.21
N ILE A 170 -3.86 20.69 -1.00
CA ILE A 170 -3.90 19.80 0.15
C ILE A 170 -5.35 19.54 0.52
N ILE A 171 -5.74 18.26 0.55
CA ILE A 171 -7.04 17.83 1.08
C ILE A 171 -6.79 17.14 2.42
N LYS A 172 -7.49 17.59 3.47
CA LYS A 172 -7.46 16.97 4.80
C LYS A 172 -8.66 16.06 5.01
N SER A 173 -8.59 15.18 6.00
CA SER A 173 -9.70 14.31 6.36
C SER A 173 -10.97 15.08 6.71
N ALA A 174 -12.11 14.52 6.32
CA ALA A 174 -13.42 14.90 6.80
C ALA A 174 -13.73 14.14 8.09
N ASN A 175 -14.72 14.63 8.85
CA ASN A 175 -15.21 13.91 10.02
C ASN A 175 -16.14 12.77 9.58
N ILE A 176 -15.57 11.60 9.28
CA ILE A 176 -16.32 10.40 8.91
C ILE A 176 -16.49 9.55 10.16
N SER A 177 -17.74 9.23 10.50
CA SER A 177 -18.06 8.37 11.64
C SER A 177 -17.61 6.93 11.39
N GLU A 178 -17.22 6.23 12.45
CA GLU A 178 -16.79 4.83 12.41
C GLU A 178 -17.94 3.82 12.70
N ASP A 179 -19.18 4.29 12.66
CA ASP A 179 -20.35 3.41 12.72
C ASP A 179 -20.49 2.55 11.45
N THR A 180 -21.19 1.42 11.56
CA THR A 180 -21.33 0.42 10.49
C THR A 180 -21.83 1.00 9.17
N GLU A 181 -22.83 1.89 9.18
CA GLU A 181 -23.39 2.44 7.94
C GLU A 181 -22.43 3.43 7.28
N SER A 182 -21.74 4.24 8.09
CA SER A 182 -20.70 5.14 7.58
C SER A 182 -19.53 4.38 6.95
N LEU A 183 -19.07 3.29 7.57
CA LEU A 183 -18.01 2.44 7.03
C LEU A 183 -18.44 1.71 5.77
N LYS A 184 -19.66 1.15 5.74
CA LYS A 184 -20.24 0.53 4.55
C LYS A 184 -20.26 1.51 3.38
N LYS A 185 -20.71 2.75 3.61
CA LYS A 185 -20.66 3.79 2.58
C LYS A 185 -19.21 4.09 2.17
N LEU A 186 -18.29 4.16 3.12
CA LEU A 186 -16.89 4.49 2.86
C LEU A 186 -16.20 3.41 2.01
N THR A 187 -16.39 2.12 2.32
CA THR A 187 -15.82 1.03 1.52
C THR A 187 -16.44 0.95 0.12
N GLN A 188 -17.73 1.29 -0.04
CA GLN A 188 -18.35 1.44 -1.37
C GLN A 188 -17.73 2.59 -2.17
N VAL A 189 -17.45 3.74 -1.54
CA VAL A 189 -16.77 4.86 -2.18
C VAL A 189 -15.35 4.46 -2.59
N ARG A 190 -14.62 3.80 -1.70
CA ARG A 190 -13.26 3.30 -1.98
C ARG A 190 -13.26 2.26 -3.10
N ALA A 191 -14.23 1.33 -3.12
CA ALA A 191 -14.38 0.37 -4.21
C ALA A 191 -14.58 1.07 -5.57
N ALA A 192 -15.46 2.07 -5.62
CA ALA A 192 -15.64 2.87 -6.83
C ALA A 192 -14.38 3.65 -7.23
N ASP A 193 -13.59 4.11 -6.25
CA ASP A 193 -12.28 4.72 -6.52
C ASP A 193 -11.30 3.73 -7.16
N LEU A 194 -11.23 2.49 -6.65
CA LEU A 194 -10.35 1.44 -7.19
C LEU A 194 -10.72 1.08 -8.64
N SER A 195 -12.01 0.86 -8.93
CA SER A 195 -12.49 0.64 -10.30
C SER A 195 -12.23 1.83 -11.22
N TYR A 196 -12.38 3.06 -10.71
CA TYR A 196 -12.07 4.26 -11.47
C TYR A 196 -10.57 4.36 -11.82
N VAL A 197 -9.68 4.08 -10.86
CA VAL A 197 -8.22 4.07 -11.10
C VAL A 197 -7.88 3.11 -12.23
N VAL A 198 -8.40 1.89 -12.23
CA VAL A 198 -8.20 0.93 -13.33
C VAL A 198 -8.71 1.50 -14.66
N SER A 199 -9.90 2.09 -14.66
CA SER A 199 -10.52 2.69 -15.84
C SER A 199 -9.74 3.89 -16.39
N ASP A 200 -9.13 4.69 -15.51
CA ASP A 200 -8.25 5.80 -15.87
C ASP A 200 -6.95 5.27 -16.49
N LEU A 201 -6.28 4.31 -15.84
CA LEU A 201 -5.05 3.68 -16.35
C LEU A 201 -5.21 3.06 -17.75
N LYS A 202 -6.39 2.50 -18.06
CA LYS A 202 -6.70 1.94 -19.39
C LYS A 202 -6.74 3.02 -20.50
N ARG A 203 -7.11 4.26 -20.16
CA ARG A 203 -7.45 5.33 -21.12
C ARG A 203 -6.47 6.48 -21.16
N THR A 204 -5.80 6.77 -20.04
CA THR A 204 -4.97 7.97 -19.89
C THR A 204 -3.76 7.95 -20.82
N SER A 205 -3.39 9.13 -21.32
CA SER A 205 -2.15 9.38 -22.06
C SER A 205 -1.08 10.08 -21.21
N SER A 206 -1.33 10.31 -19.92
CA SER A 206 -0.41 11.05 -19.02
C SER A 206 0.67 10.17 -18.38
N LEU A 207 0.63 8.85 -18.62
CA LEU A 207 1.63 7.92 -18.12
C LEU A 207 2.89 7.95 -18.98
N PRO A 208 4.08 7.74 -18.38
CA PRO A 208 5.30 7.54 -19.15
C PRO A 208 5.14 6.42 -20.18
N ALA A 209 5.79 6.57 -21.33
CA ALA A 209 5.74 5.57 -22.40
C ALA A 209 6.18 4.19 -21.88
N GLY A 210 5.39 3.15 -22.18
CA GLY A 210 5.68 1.78 -21.77
C GLY A 210 5.02 1.35 -20.46
N VAL A 211 4.60 2.28 -19.58
CA VAL A 211 3.94 1.92 -18.31
C VAL A 211 2.58 1.30 -18.56
N ARG A 212 1.76 1.93 -19.40
CA ARG A 212 0.44 1.38 -19.74
C ARG A 212 0.58 0.07 -20.51
N GLU A 213 1.54 -0.01 -21.41
CA GLU A 213 1.81 -1.19 -22.22
C GLU A 213 2.39 -2.37 -21.43
N SER A 214 2.98 -2.12 -20.25
CA SER A 214 3.46 -3.17 -19.34
C SER A 214 2.38 -3.72 -18.42
N ILE A 215 1.17 -3.17 -18.41
CA ILE A 215 0.07 -3.67 -17.58
C ILE A 215 -0.74 -4.71 -18.34
N ASP A 216 -0.94 -5.88 -17.73
CA ASP A 216 -1.93 -6.87 -18.14
C ASP A 216 -3.27 -6.60 -17.45
N PHE A 217 -4.14 -5.83 -18.10
CA PHE A 217 -5.47 -5.52 -17.60
C PHE A 217 -6.47 -6.70 -17.65
N SER A 218 -6.01 -7.92 -17.93
CA SER A 218 -6.79 -9.14 -17.70
C SER A 218 -6.45 -9.83 -16.37
N LYS A 219 -5.43 -9.34 -15.67
CA LYS A 219 -4.91 -9.92 -14.42
C LYS A 219 -4.87 -8.87 -13.32
N LEU A 220 -6.01 -8.64 -12.68
CA LEU A 220 -6.14 -7.64 -11.61
C LEU A 220 -6.36 -8.33 -10.27
N VAL A 221 -5.63 -7.88 -9.27
CA VAL A 221 -5.83 -8.26 -7.87
C VAL A 221 -6.00 -7.02 -7.02
N ALA A 222 -6.85 -7.09 -6.00
CA ALA A 222 -7.06 -5.99 -5.05
C ALA A 222 -6.54 -6.38 -3.67
N TYR A 223 -5.83 -5.50 -3.00
CA TYR A 223 -5.40 -5.74 -1.63
C TYR A 223 -5.37 -4.46 -0.82
N GLY A 224 -5.35 -4.56 0.50
CA GLY A 224 -5.30 -3.37 1.34
C GLY A 224 -5.06 -3.67 2.80
N HIS A 225 -4.71 -2.63 3.54
CA HIS A 225 -4.52 -2.67 4.99
C HIS A 225 -5.73 -2.08 5.70
N SER A 226 -6.19 -2.72 6.77
CA SER A 226 -7.27 -2.21 7.62
C SER A 226 -8.55 -1.98 6.79
N LEU A 227 -9.15 -0.80 6.84
CA LEU A 227 -10.27 -0.41 5.97
C LEU A 227 -9.99 -0.64 4.46
N GLY A 228 -8.72 -0.59 4.04
CA GLY A 228 -8.31 -0.91 2.69
C GLY A 228 -8.52 -2.37 2.31
N GLY A 229 -8.40 -3.31 3.25
CA GLY A 229 -8.70 -4.73 3.03
C GLY A 229 -10.20 -4.98 2.83
N ALA A 230 -11.04 -4.35 3.64
CA ALA A 230 -12.48 -4.33 3.42
C ALA A 230 -12.86 -3.68 2.08
N SER A 231 -12.10 -2.66 1.65
CA SER A 231 -12.28 -2.02 0.34
C SER A 231 -11.84 -2.92 -0.82
N ALA A 232 -10.81 -3.75 -0.62
CA ALA A 232 -10.39 -4.77 -1.58
C ALA A 232 -11.48 -5.83 -1.78
N ALA A 233 -12.06 -6.37 -0.70
CA ALA A 233 -13.23 -7.25 -0.79
C ALA A 233 -14.41 -6.54 -1.49
N SER A 234 -14.66 -5.28 -1.14
CA SER A 234 -15.77 -4.49 -1.69
C SER A 234 -15.63 -4.23 -3.19
N VAL A 235 -14.43 -3.98 -3.71
CA VAL A 235 -14.24 -3.80 -5.16
C VAL A 235 -14.39 -5.11 -5.92
N ILE A 236 -13.89 -6.23 -5.38
CA ILE A 236 -14.05 -7.56 -6.00
C ILE A 236 -15.54 -7.88 -6.15
N LYS A 237 -16.32 -7.64 -5.09
CA LYS A 237 -17.79 -7.80 -5.10
C LYS A 237 -18.48 -6.94 -6.16
N ALA A 238 -17.97 -5.73 -6.43
CA ALA A 238 -18.62 -4.73 -7.26
C ALA A 238 -18.15 -4.73 -8.73
N ASP A 239 -16.95 -5.24 -9.01
CA ASP A 239 -16.29 -5.16 -10.30
C ASP A 239 -15.57 -6.48 -10.63
N SER A 240 -16.18 -7.26 -11.52
CA SER A 240 -15.72 -8.59 -11.91
C SER A 240 -14.38 -8.61 -12.68
N GLN A 241 -13.75 -7.45 -12.90
CA GLN A 241 -12.39 -7.39 -13.45
C GLN A 241 -11.33 -7.82 -12.42
N PHE A 242 -11.62 -7.71 -11.13
CA PHE A 242 -10.73 -8.16 -10.06
C PHE A 242 -10.91 -9.65 -9.83
N LEU A 243 -9.80 -10.38 -9.87
CA LEU A 243 -9.80 -11.84 -9.85
C LEU A 243 -9.65 -12.43 -8.44
N GLY A 244 -9.40 -11.59 -7.43
CA GLY A 244 -9.17 -12.01 -6.06
C GLY A 244 -8.43 -10.95 -5.25
N GLY A 245 -8.21 -11.20 -3.97
CA GLY A 245 -7.61 -10.18 -3.11
C GLY A 245 -7.18 -10.57 -1.71
N VAL A 246 -6.67 -9.57 -0.99
CA VAL A 246 -6.10 -9.75 0.36
C VAL A 246 -6.56 -8.64 1.29
N ASP A 247 -7.01 -9.04 2.48
CA ASP A 247 -7.18 -8.14 3.63
C ASP A 247 -5.99 -8.30 4.58
N LEU A 248 -5.24 -7.22 4.78
CA LEU A 248 -4.20 -7.12 5.79
C LEU A 248 -4.81 -6.52 7.07
N ASP A 249 -5.11 -7.36 8.05
CA ASP A 249 -5.54 -7.00 9.41
C ASP A 249 -6.75 -6.04 9.51
N GLY A 250 -7.66 -6.04 8.54
CA GLY A 250 -8.85 -5.18 8.51
C GLY A 250 -10.14 -5.86 8.92
N ARG A 251 -11.00 -5.11 9.61
CA ARG A 251 -12.38 -5.51 9.85
C ARG A 251 -13.19 -5.47 8.57
N LEU A 252 -14.04 -6.47 8.34
CA LEU A 252 -14.93 -6.50 7.18
C LEU A 252 -16.25 -5.81 7.51
N VAL A 253 -16.89 -5.26 6.49
CA VAL A 253 -18.18 -4.55 6.61
C VAL A 253 -19.15 -5.03 5.54
N ASP A 254 -20.44 -4.82 5.77
CA ASP A 254 -21.45 -5.12 4.76
C ASP A 254 -21.26 -4.27 3.48
N PRO A 255 -21.67 -4.78 2.31
CA PRO A 255 -22.37 -6.05 2.11
C PRO A 255 -21.46 -7.28 1.99
N VAL A 256 -20.13 -7.13 1.85
CA VAL A 256 -19.24 -8.28 1.65
C VAL A 256 -19.25 -9.22 2.84
N LEU A 257 -19.40 -8.68 4.05
CA LEU A 257 -19.50 -9.45 5.28
C LEU A 257 -20.64 -10.47 5.27
N SER A 258 -21.85 -10.06 4.87
CA SER A 258 -23.02 -10.95 4.80
C SER A 258 -23.16 -11.71 3.49
N GLU A 259 -22.79 -11.12 2.34
CA GLU A 259 -23.01 -11.72 1.02
C GLU A 259 -21.83 -12.54 0.51
N GLY A 260 -20.62 -12.28 1.01
CA GLY A 260 -19.39 -12.93 0.57
C GLY A 260 -18.97 -12.62 -0.87
N ILE A 261 -17.87 -13.24 -1.28
CA ILE A 261 -17.32 -13.18 -2.65
C ILE A 261 -16.94 -14.60 -3.12
N GLU A 262 -16.78 -14.76 -4.43
CA GLU A 262 -16.51 -16.05 -5.09
C GLU A 262 -15.05 -16.20 -5.52
N GLU A 263 -14.37 -15.07 -5.65
CA GLU A 263 -12.97 -14.96 -6.01
C GLU A 263 -12.06 -15.37 -4.85
N PRO A 264 -10.84 -15.85 -5.14
CA PRO A 264 -9.88 -16.17 -4.09
C PRO A 264 -9.61 -15.00 -3.14
N PHE A 265 -9.64 -15.26 -1.83
CA PHE A 265 -9.40 -14.22 -0.82
C PHE A 265 -8.55 -14.69 0.36
N LEU A 266 -7.55 -13.87 0.71
CA LEU A 266 -6.67 -14.11 1.86
C LEU A 266 -6.96 -13.10 2.97
N LEU A 267 -7.18 -13.63 4.17
CA LEU A 267 -7.18 -12.86 5.41
C LEU A 267 -5.80 -13.03 6.06
N LEU A 268 -4.98 -11.98 6.14
CA LEU A 268 -3.65 -12.02 6.76
C LEU A 268 -3.57 -10.99 7.88
N GLY A 269 -3.56 -11.45 9.11
CA GLY A 269 -3.75 -10.60 10.28
C GLY A 269 -2.68 -10.76 11.34
N ARG A 270 -2.75 -9.91 12.35
CA ARG A 270 -1.94 -10.08 13.57
C ARG A 270 -2.43 -11.28 14.39
N PRO A 271 -1.62 -11.78 15.34
CA PRO A 271 -2.07 -12.80 16.27
C PRO A 271 -3.33 -12.32 17.00
N ASN A 272 -4.30 -13.22 17.16
CA ASN A 272 -5.57 -12.98 17.83
C ASN A 272 -6.59 -12.06 17.10
N HIS A 273 -6.33 -11.62 15.86
CA HIS A 273 -7.28 -10.77 15.11
C HIS A 273 -8.71 -11.36 15.13
N ARG A 274 -8.85 -12.62 14.72
CA ARG A 274 -10.14 -13.33 14.67
C ARG A 274 -10.89 -13.35 16.01
N GLN A 275 -10.18 -13.37 17.13
CA GLN A 275 -10.75 -13.42 18.47
C GLN A 275 -11.21 -12.04 18.93
N GLU A 276 -10.56 -10.99 18.45
CA GLU A 276 -10.86 -9.59 18.75
C GLU A 276 -11.91 -9.01 17.79
N ASP A 277 -12.01 -9.57 16.58
CA ASP A 277 -12.90 -9.14 15.50
C ASP A 277 -13.68 -10.34 14.93
N ASP A 278 -14.97 -10.40 15.24
CA ASP A 278 -15.86 -11.47 14.79
C ASP A 278 -16.24 -11.37 13.31
N THR A 279 -15.92 -10.26 12.63
CA THR A 279 -16.22 -10.07 11.21
C THR A 279 -15.43 -11.06 10.35
N TRP A 280 -14.23 -11.49 10.77
CA TRP A 280 -13.47 -12.54 10.08
C TRP A 280 -14.16 -13.90 10.19
N VAL A 281 -14.74 -14.21 11.35
CA VAL A 281 -15.51 -15.45 11.57
C VAL A 281 -16.75 -15.47 10.68
N GLN A 282 -17.45 -14.34 10.58
CA GLN A 282 -18.63 -14.20 9.74
C GLN A 282 -18.26 -14.25 8.26
N PHE A 283 -17.30 -13.45 7.82
CA PHE A 283 -16.89 -13.37 6.43
C PHE A 283 -16.35 -14.70 5.91
N TRP A 284 -15.58 -15.45 6.71
CA TRP A 284 -15.09 -16.79 6.36
C TRP A 284 -16.22 -17.74 5.92
N LYS A 285 -17.38 -17.67 6.58
CA LYS A 285 -18.56 -18.48 6.25
C LYS A 285 -19.23 -18.03 4.95
N SER A 286 -19.08 -16.77 4.59
CA SER A 286 -19.66 -16.18 3.39
C SER A 286 -18.78 -16.36 2.14
N LEU A 287 -17.47 -16.58 2.32
CA LEU A 287 -16.51 -16.84 1.24
C LEU A 287 -16.77 -18.19 0.54
N ARG A 288 -16.87 -18.17 -0.79
CA ARG A 288 -17.20 -19.35 -1.62
C ARG A 288 -16.05 -19.86 -2.50
N GLY A 289 -15.03 -19.04 -2.73
CA GLY A 289 -13.83 -19.40 -3.50
C GLY A 289 -12.66 -19.90 -2.65
N PRO A 290 -11.50 -20.16 -3.29
CA PRO A 290 -10.26 -20.46 -2.61
C PRO A 290 -9.92 -19.42 -1.53
N LYS A 291 -9.68 -19.85 -0.30
CA LYS A 291 -9.52 -18.93 0.82
C LYS A 291 -8.53 -19.44 1.85
N ALA A 292 -7.82 -18.51 2.46
CA ALA A 292 -6.91 -18.78 3.55
C ALA A 292 -7.00 -17.68 4.61
N GLU A 293 -6.76 -18.07 5.85
CA GLU A 293 -6.69 -17.18 7.01
C GLU A 293 -5.37 -17.45 7.72
N LEU A 294 -4.54 -16.42 7.83
CA LEU A 294 -3.19 -16.48 8.36
C LEU A 294 -3.03 -15.48 9.50
N ALA A 295 -2.24 -15.86 10.50
CA ALA A 295 -1.76 -14.96 11.54
C ALA A 295 -0.23 -14.85 11.48
N LEU A 296 0.30 -13.62 11.50
CA LEU A 296 1.74 -13.36 11.42
C LEU A 296 2.28 -12.98 12.81
N ASN A 297 2.99 -13.90 13.46
CA ASN A 297 3.51 -13.70 14.81
C ASN A 297 4.48 -12.52 14.91
N GLY A 298 4.44 -11.80 16.03
CA GLY A 298 5.26 -10.61 16.26
C GLY A 298 4.75 -9.34 15.59
N THR A 299 3.58 -9.36 14.95
CA THR A 299 2.92 -8.18 14.37
C THR A 299 1.83 -7.60 15.27
N LEU A 300 1.53 -6.33 15.04
CA LEU A 300 0.35 -5.59 15.47
C LEU A 300 -0.26 -4.89 14.24
N HIS A 301 -1.37 -4.16 14.43
CA HIS A 301 -2.05 -3.47 13.32
C HIS A 301 -1.10 -2.57 12.52
N GLY A 302 -0.26 -1.80 13.20
CA GLY A 302 0.69 -0.88 12.54
C GLY A 302 1.79 -1.57 11.73
N SER A 303 2.00 -2.88 11.90
CA SER A 303 3.04 -3.64 11.19
C SER A 303 2.81 -3.68 9.68
N TYR A 304 1.56 -3.61 9.22
CA TYR A 304 1.20 -3.70 7.81
C TYR A 304 1.37 -2.37 7.05
N THR A 305 2.10 -1.42 7.64
CA THR A 305 2.57 -0.19 7.01
C THR A 305 4.08 -0.27 6.78
N ASP A 306 4.67 0.77 6.20
CA ASP A 306 6.13 0.88 6.09
C ASP A 306 6.81 1.17 7.45
N MET A 307 6.06 1.52 8.51
CA MET A 307 6.64 1.94 9.81
C MET A 307 7.71 1.00 10.38
N PRO A 308 7.57 -0.34 10.37
CA PRO A 308 8.65 -1.24 10.81
C PRO A 308 9.97 -0.98 10.07
N ARG A 309 9.93 -0.88 8.74
CA ARG A 309 11.11 -0.63 7.91
C ARG A 309 11.68 0.77 8.11
N LEU A 310 10.82 1.77 8.29
CA LEU A 310 11.25 3.15 8.57
C LEU A 310 11.97 3.24 9.92
N PHE A 311 11.45 2.55 10.94
CA PHE A 311 12.03 2.55 12.28
C PHE A 311 13.34 1.76 12.36
N ASP A 312 13.48 0.67 11.61
CA ASP A 312 14.76 -0.02 11.46
C ASP A 312 15.84 0.90 10.88
N ALA A 313 15.50 1.69 9.86
CA ALA A 313 16.41 2.62 9.21
C ALA A 313 16.85 3.78 10.11
N LEU A 314 16.05 4.15 11.12
CA LEU A 314 16.30 5.30 12.01
C LEU A 314 17.23 5.00 13.20
N ASN A 315 17.68 3.74 13.38
CA ASN A 315 18.50 3.30 14.52
C ASN A 315 18.00 3.87 15.87
N LEU A 316 16.71 3.65 16.16
CA LEU A 316 16.03 4.26 17.30
C LEU A 316 16.68 3.92 18.67
N PRO A 317 16.63 4.85 19.65
CA PRO A 317 16.96 4.56 21.04
C PRO A 317 16.11 3.41 21.61
N ALA A 318 16.63 2.69 22.61
CA ALA A 318 15.95 1.52 23.18
C ALA A 318 14.53 1.83 23.71
N GLU A 319 14.33 3.00 24.32
CA GLU A 319 13.02 3.44 24.79
C GLU A 319 12.05 3.68 23.63
N ALA A 320 12.49 4.39 22.59
CA ALA A 320 11.69 4.62 21.39
C ALA A 320 11.36 3.30 20.67
N LYS A 321 12.30 2.33 20.63
CA LYS A 321 12.05 0.98 20.12
C LYS A 321 10.98 0.24 20.91
N ALA A 322 11.03 0.33 22.25
CA ALA A 322 10.02 -0.31 23.11
C ALA A 322 8.63 0.30 22.91
N GLN A 323 8.54 1.63 22.80
CA GLN A 323 7.28 2.31 22.51
C GLN A 323 6.77 1.99 21.11
N ALA A 324 7.65 2.00 20.09
CA ALA A 324 7.30 1.61 18.73
C ALA A 324 6.77 0.17 18.68
N ALA A 325 7.36 -0.76 19.43
CA ALA A 325 6.90 -2.15 19.48
C ALA A 325 5.45 -2.29 19.98
N SER A 326 4.93 -1.34 20.77
CA SER A 326 3.51 -1.32 21.16
C SER A 326 2.55 -0.92 20.02
N LEU A 327 3.08 -0.36 18.92
CA LEU A 327 2.32 0.06 17.75
C LEU A 327 2.47 -0.93 16.57
N ILE A 328 3.69 -1.44 16.39
CA ILE A 328 4.09 -2.20 15.20
C ILE A 328 4.58 -3.62 15.51
N GLY A 329 4.48 -4.06 16.76
CA GLY A 329 4.95 -5.37 17.17
C GLY A 329 6.48 -5.47 17.29
N ALA A 330 6.95 -6.68 17.57
CA ALA A 330 8.36 -6.97 17.86
C ALA A 330 9.12 -7.55 16.65
N ILE A 331 8.44 -7.81 15.54
CA ILE A 331 9.08 -8.37 14.34
C ILE A 331 10.00 -7.32 13.69
N ASP A 332 11.17 -7.77 13.26
CA ASP A 332 12.09 -6.99 12.44
C ASP A 332 11.43 -6.60 11.11
N GLY A 333 11.55 -5.34 10.70
CA GLY A 333 10.87 -4.81 9.53
C GLY A 333 11.36 -5.42 8.23
N GLU A 334 12.67 -5.69 8.09
CA GLU A 334 13.21 -6.41 6.92
C GLU A 334 12.64 -7.82 6.81
N ARG A 335 12.64 -8.55 7.92
CA ARG A 335 12.07 -9.88 7.99
C ARG A 335 10.59 -9.87 7.64
N LEU A 336 9.82 -8.93 8.20
CA LEU A 336 8.40 -8.75 7.89
C LEU A 336 8.20 -8.47 6.39
N GLY A 337 8.99 -7.56 5.82
CA GLY A 337 8.93 -7.24 4.39
C GLY A 337 9.16 -8.46 3.50
N LYS A 338 10.10 -9.33 3.86
CA LYS A 338 10.38 -10.60 3.15
C LYS A 338 9.21 -11.58 3.23
N ILE A 339 8.61 -11.73 4.42
CA ILE A 339 7.43 -12.57 4.62
C ILE A 339 6.25 -12.04 3.80
N LEU A 340 5.89 -10.76 3.95
CA LEU A 340 4.77 -10.15 3.23
C LEU A 340 4.94 -10.25 1.71
N THR A 341 6.12 -9.93 1.19
CA THR A 341 6.37 -9.99 -0.26
C THR A 341 6.21 -11.41 -0.80
N SER A 342 6.74 -12.41 -0.09
CA SER A 342 6.64 -13.82 -0.48
C SER A 342 5.20 -14.32 -0.40
N THR A 343 4.50 -13.99 0.70
CA THR A 343 3.11 -14.40 0.93
C THR A 343 2.15 -13.80 -0.07
N LEU A 344 2.24 -12.49 -0.28
CA LEU A 344 1.40 -11.78 -1.23
C LEU A 344 1.69 -12.21 -2.68
N SER A 345 2.96 -12.31 -3.08
CA SER A 345 3.30 -12.72 -4.46
C SER A 345 2.83 -14.13 -4.78
N SER A 346 2.93 -15.05 -3.83
CA SER A 346 2.48 -16.42 -4.00
C SER A 346 0.94 -16.53 -3.99
N PHE A 347 0.25 -15.77 -3.13
CA PHE A 347 -1.21 -15.72 -3.17
C PHE A 347 -1.74 -15.05 -4.45
N PHE A 348 -1.10 -13.98 -4.92
CA PHE A 348 -1.43 -13.37 -6.21
C PHE A 348 -1.19 -14.35 -7.36
N SER A 349 -0.14 -15.17 -7.31
CA SER A 349 0.05 -16.25 -8.29
C SER A 349 -1.14 -17.21 -8.30
N LEU A 350 -1.60 -17.66 -7.12
CA LEU A 350 -2.79 -18.51 -6.98
C LEU A 350 -4.04 -17.85 -7.59
N VAL A 351 -4.31 -16.58 -7.26
CA VAL A 351 -5.42 -15.78 -7.83
C VAL A 351 -5.36 -15.77 -9.37
N LEU A 352 -4.16 -15.77 -9.94
CA LEU A 352 -3.91 -15.68 -11.37
C LEU A 352 -3.76 -17.06 -12.05
N GLY A 353 -4.21 -18.13 -11.41
CA GLY A 353 -4.23 -19.50 -11.94
C GLY A 353 -2.99 -20.33 -11.62
N GLY A 354 -2.14 -19.87 -10.69
CA GLY A 354 -1.02 -20.61 -10.14
C GLY A 354 -1.46 -21.76 -9.22
N SER A 355 -0.48 -22.52 -8.71
CA SER A 355 -0.75 -23.72 -7.90
C SER A 355 -1.12 -23.37 -6.45
N SER A 356 -2.18 -24.00 -5.93
CA SER A 356 -2.50 -23.94 -4.50
C SER A 356 -1.43 -24.62 -3.65
N GLU A 357 -0.82 -25.69 -4.14
CA GLU A 357 0.28 -26.38 -3.45
C GLU A 357 1.51 -25.46 -3.28
N GLU A 358 1.82 -24.62 -4.28
CA GLU A 358 2.91 -23.64 -4.17
C GLU A 358 2.64 -22.62 -3.06
N PHE A 359 1.40 -22.13 -2.96
CA PHE A 359 1.00 -21.21 -1.89
C PHE A 359 1.03 -21.88 -0.51
N SER A 360 0.44 -23.08 -0.37
CA SER A 360 0.46 -23.84 0.88
C SER A 360 1.89 -24.19 1.34
N ASN A 361 2.81 -24.43 0.40
CA ASN A 361 4.22 -24.67 0.72
C ASN A 361 4.93 -23.38 1.14
N MET A 362 4.69 -22.27 0.43
CA MET A 362 5.29 -20.97 0.74
C MET A 362 4.92 -20.51 2.16
N ILE A 363 3.65 -20.57 2.58
CA ILE A 363 3.22 -20.12 3.92
C ILE A 363 3.85 -20.94 5.05
N LYS A 364 4.33 -22.16 4.76
CA LYS A 364 5.03 -23.03 5.72
C LYS A 364 6.53 -22.75 5.81
N THR A 365 7.10 -21.93 4.93
CA THR A 365 8.53 -21.60 4.94
C THR A 365 8.92 -20.63 6.06
N PHE A 366 7.96 -19.87 6.58
CA PHE A 366 8.18 -18.86 7.61
C PHE A 366 7.61 -19.33 8.94
N ALA A 367 8.45 -19.43 9.97
CA ALA A 367 8.03 -19.84 11.30
C ALA A 367 7.08 -18.84 11.97
N GLU A 368 7.10 -17.59 11.50
CA GLU A 368 6.23 -16.51 11.95
C GLU A 368 4.79 -16.65 11.43
N VAL A 369 4.56 -17.40 10.35
CA VAL A 369 3.25 -17.54 9.72
C VAL A 369 2.53 -18.75 10.32
N SER A 370 1.36 -18.50 10.92
CA SER A 370 0.45 -19.53 11.41
C SER A 370 -0.76 -19.62 10.48
N VAL A 371 -1.06 -20.82 9.99
CA VAL A 371 -2.26 -21.10 9.20
C VAL A 371 -3.42 -21.36 10.15
N ILE A 372 -4.41 -20.48 10.15
CA ILE A 372 -5.60 -20.60 11.00
C ILE A 372 -6.64 -21.48 10.31
N ASN A 373 -6.97 -21.16 9.06
CA ASN A 373 -7.86 -21.93 8.20
C ASN A 373 -7.37 -21.86 6.75
N GLU A 374 -7.63 -22.90 5.96
CA GLU A 374 -7.22 -22.99 4.54
C GLU A 374 -8.20 -23.90 3.78
N GLU A 375 -8.81 -23.38 2.71
CA GLU A 375 -9.74 -24.05 1.79
C GLU A 375 -9.40 -23.59 0.35
N LEU A 376 -8.39 -24.19 -0.30
CA LEU A 376 -7.84 -23.75 -1.60
C LEU A 376 -8.33 -24.52 -2.82
#